data_AF-A0A8D8EY86-F1
#
_entry.id   AF-A0A8D8EY86-F1
#
_cell.length_a   1.000
_cell.length_b   1.000
_cell.length_c   1.000
_cell.angle_alpha   90.00
_cell.angle_beta   90.00
_cell.angle_gamma   90.00
#
_symmetry.space_group_name_H-M   'P 1'
#
loop_
_entity.id
_entity.type
_entity.pdbx_description
1 polymer ?
#
loop_
_entity_poly.entity_id
_entity_poly.type
_entity_poly.pdbx_seq_one_letter_code
_entity_poly.pdbx_strand_id
1 'polypeptide(L)'
;MKQTSEKFDVETYFLDLLQKDDSLSSGIAAIKTLLMVLEKTEFDTVQELHSTIQAAVQSMRNTDKPMTSVVSGSELFSRFITLAKFDDKTMAEVRQIMLSRGKIFLEKLLDSRSVVAHRA
;
A
#
# COMPACT_ATOMS: atom_id res chain seq x y z
N MET A 1 23.50 4.93 18.44
CA MET A 1 22.22 4.51 19.04
C MET A 1 21.19 4.50 17.92
N LYS A 2 20.82 3.32 17.39
CA LYS A 2 19.79 3.23 16.35
C LYS A 2 18.43 3.29 17.04
N GLN A 3 17.58 4.24 16.61
CA GLN A 3 16.22 4.39 17.14
C GLN A 3 15.44 3.10 16.91
N THR A 4 14.87 2.57 17.99
CA THR A 4 13.92 1.46 17.95
C THR A 4 12.61 1.98 17.37
N SER A 5 12.44 1.88 16.04
CA SER A 5 11.16 2.12 15.38
C SER A 5 10.14 1.10 15.90
N GLU A 6 9.01 1.56 16.45
CA GLU A 6 7.86 0.70 16.74
C GLU A 6 7.53 -0.07 15.46
N LYS A 7 7.68 -1.40 15.50
CA LYS A 7 7.18 -2.27 14.42
C LYS A 7 5.67 -2.08 14.37
N PHE A 8 5.18 -1.29 13.41
CA PHE A 8 3.76 -1.19 13.15
C PHE A 8 3.27 -2.56 12.67
N ASP A 9 2.10 -2.97 13.17
CA ASP A 9 1.50 -4.25 12.83
C ASP A 9 0.61 -4.09 11.58
N VAL A 10 1.08 -4.68 10.47
CA VAL A 10 0.39 -4.68 9.18
C VAL A 10 -0.99 -5.35 9.28
N GLU A 11 -1.07 -6.48 9.99
CA GLU A 11 -2.29 -7.26 10.10
C GLU A 11 -3.34 -6.48 10.89
N THR A 12 -2.96 -5.97 12.06
CA THR A 12 -3.84 -5.16 12.90
C THR A 12 -4.34 -3.93 12.16
N TYR A 13 -3.47 -3.18 11.48
CA TYR A 13 -3.89 -1.98 10.73
C TYR A 13 -4.86 -2.33 9.58
N PHE A 14 -4.60 -3.41 8.86
CA PHE A 14 -5.47 -3.86 7.77
C PHE A 14 -6.85 -4.28 8.28
N LEU A 15 -6.91 -5.04 9.37
CA LEU A 15 -8.17 -5.46 9.98
C LEU A 15 -8.95 -4.27 10.55
N ASP A 16 -8.26 -3.33 11.22
CA ASP A 16 -8.85 -2.09 11.73
C ASP A 16 -9.53 -1.27 10.64
N LEU A 17 -8.92 -1.17 9.45
CA LEU A 17 -9.51 -0.45 8.33
C LEU A 17 -10.85 -1.07 7.90
N LEU A 18 -10.91 -2.40 7.85
CA LEU A 18 -12.11 -3.13 7.44
C LEU A 18 -13.19 -3.13 8.53
N GLN A 19 -12.81 -3.09 9.81
CA GLN A 19 -13.76 -3.00 10.92
C GLN A 19 -14.38 -1.60 11.04
N LYS A 20 -13.65 -0.54 10.66
CA LYS A 20 -14.12 0.85 10.77
C LYS A 20 -15.05 1.27 9.62
N ASP A 21 -14.97 0.60 8.48
CA ASP A 21 -15.74 0.94 7.28
C ASP A 21 -16.12 -0.34 6.51
N ASP A 22 -17.34 -0.82 6.77
CA ASP A 22 -17.89 -2.00 6.08
C ASP A 22 -18.06 -1.79 4.55
N SER A 23 -18.01 -0.55 4.07
CA SER A 23 -18.06 -0.25 2.63
C SER A 23 -16.69 -0.34 1.95
N LEU A 24 -15.63 -0.51 2.73
CA LEU A 24 -14.26 -0.61 2.24
C LEU A 24 -13.98 -2.02 1.72
N SER A 25 -13.59 -2.13 0.45
CA SER A 25 -13.17 -3.43 -0.10
C SER A 25 -11.79 -3.84 0.44
N SER A 26 -11.54 -5.14 0.54
CA SER A 26 -10.24 -5.69 0.96
C SER A 26 -9.09 -5.24 0.06
N GLY A 27 -9.34 -4.98 -1.23
CA GLY A 27 -8.33 -4.42 -2.12
C GLY A 27 -7.94 -2.98 -1.76
N ILE A 28 -8.93 -2.12 -1.46
CA ILE A 28 -8.65 -0.74 -1.04
C ILE A 28 -7.98 -0.71 0.34
N ALA A 29 -8.43 -1.55 1.27
CA ALA A 29 -7.80 -1.71 2.57
C ALA A 29 -6.33 -2.15 2.45
N ALA A 30 -6.03 -3.09 1.54
CA ALA A 30 -4.66 -3.51 1.27
C ALA A 30 -3.81 -2.35 0.73
N ILE A 31 -4.33 -1.57 -0.22
CA ILE A 31 -3.63 -0.39 -0.77
C ILE A 31 -3.33 0.65 0.32
N LYS A 32 -4.31 0.96 1.18
CA LYS A 32 -4.12 1.87 2.32
C LYS A 32 -3.04 1.35 3.29
N THR A 33 -3.01 0.04 3.51
CA THR A 33 -2.01 -0.61 4.37
C THR A 33 -0.61 -0.54 3.75
N LEU A 34 -0.46 -0.82 2.45
CA LEU A 34 0.83 -0.69 1.75
C LEU A 34 1.32 0.75 1.66
N LEU A 35 0.42 1.72 1.53
CA LEU A 35 0.78 3.13 1.58
C LEU A 35 1.30 3.52 2.98
N MET A 36 0.65 3.04 4.04
CA MET A 36 1.12 3.23 5.41
C MET A 36 2.50 2.58 5.62
N VAL A 37 2.72 1.36 5.11
CA VAL A 37 4.05 0.70 5.11
C VAL A 37 5.11 1.59 4.45
N LEU A 38 4.79 2.15 3.28
CA LEU A 38 5.69 3.03 2.55
C LEU A 38 6.01 4.33 3.32
N GLU A 39 5.03 4.85 4.07
CA GLU A 39 5.16 6.06 4.90
C GLU A 39 5.96 5.82 6.19
N LYS A 40 5.90 4.61 6.76
CA LYS A 40 6.52 4.30 8.05
C LYS A 40 7.86 3.60 7.95
N THR A 41 8.14 2.92 6.84
CA THR A 41 9.39 2.19 6.64
C THR A 41 10.39 3.05 5.87
N GLU A 42 11.60 3.19 6.42
CA GLU A 42 12.77 3.62 5.65
C GLU A 42 13.36 2.42 4.92
N PHE A 43 13.79 2.62 3.68
CA PHE A 43 14.43 1.59 2.87
C PHE A 43 15.62 2.20 2.16
N ASP A 44 16.76 1.51 2.25
CA ASP A 44 18.02 1.93 1.65
C ASP A 44 18.18 1.41 0.22
N THR A 45 17.36 0.42 -0.16
CA THR A 45 17.39 -0.20 -1.49
C THR A 45 15.99 -0.54 -2.01
N VAL A 46 15.86 -0.61 -3.34
CA VAL A 46 14.64 -1.09 -4.00
C VAL A 46 14.33 -2.55 -3.65
N GLN A 47 15.35 -3.37 -3.39
CA GLN A 47 15.18 -4.76 -2.97
C GLN A 47 14.56 -4.87 -1.57
N GLU A 48 15.01 -4.01 -0.63
CA GLU A 48 14.43 -3.92 0.70
C GLU A 48 12.98 -3.45 0.66
N LEU A 49 12.69 -2.45 -0.17
CA LEU A 49 11.31 -2.01 -0.43
C LEU A 49 10.45 -3.18 -0.95
N HIS A 50 10.91 -3.89 -1.98
CA HIS A 50 10.16 -5.01 -2.54
C HIS A 50 9.90 -6.09 -1.48
N SER A 51 10.92 -6.47 -0.70
CA SER A 51 10.79 -7.48 0.35
C SER A 51 9.83 -7.04 1.46
N THR A 52 9.85 -5.75 1.82
CA THR A 52 8.94 -5.16 2.81
C THR A 52 7.49 -5.20 2.35
N ILE A 53 7.24 -4.81 1.09
CA ILE A 53 5.90 -4.86 0.51
C ILE A 53 5.39 -6.30 0.44
N GLN A 54 6.22 -7.26 0.00
CA GLN A 54 5.84 -8.68 -0.05
C GLN A 54 5.53 -9.25 1.34
N ALA A 55 6.32 -8.90 2.36
CA ALA A 55 6.05 -9.29 3.74
C ALA A 55 4.71 -8.73 4.24
N ALA A 56 4.40 -7.47 3.93
CA ALA A 56 3.12 -6.85 4.28
C ALA A 56 1.94 -7.55 3.57
N VAL A 57 2.08 -7.83 2.27
CA VAL A 57 1.07 -8.60 1.52
C VAL A 57 0.86 -9.98 2.13
N GLN A 58 1.93 -10.68 2.50
CA GLN A 58 1.82 -11.99 3.14
C GLN A 58 1.10 -11.91 4.49
N SER A 59 1.36 -10.88 5.30
CA SER A 59 0.65 -10.64 6.56
C SER A 59 -0.85 -10.49 6.33
N MET A 60 -1.27 -9.68 5.36
CA MET A 60 -2.69 -9.49 5.03
C MET A 60 -3.33 -10.78 4.50
N ARG A 61 -2.58 -11.59 3.73
CA ARG A 61 -3.07 -12.87 3.16
C ARG A 61 -3.31 -13.94 4.22
N ASN A 62 -2.71 -13.83 5.39
CA ASN A 62 -2.90 -14.78 6.49
C ASN A 62 -4.20 -14.52 7.27
N THR A 63 -4.91 -13.44 6.99
CA THR A 63 -6.23 -13.14 7.55
C THR A 63 -7.35 -13.94 6.89
N ASP A 64 -8.56 -13.87 7.45
CA ASP A 64 -9.78 -14.47 6.89
C ASP A 64 -10.39 -13.70 5.71
N LYS A 65 -9.71 -12.65 5.21
CA LYS A 65 -10.24 -11.74 4.18
C LYS A 65 -9.99 -12.23 2.75
N PRO A 66 -10.80 -11.79 1.76
CA PRO A 66 -10.64 -12.19 0.35
C PRO A 66 -9.22 -12.00 -0.23
N MET A 67 -8.49 -13.12 -0.34
CA MET A 67 -7.09 -13.13 -0.80
C MET A 67 -6.92 -12.57 -2.22
N THR A 68 -7.85 -12.87 -3.12
CA THR A 68 -7.76 -12.46 -4.54
C THR A 68 -7.76 -10.93 -4.69
N SER A 69 -8.61 -10.23 -3.94
CA SER A 69 -8.66 -8.76 -3.93
C SER A 69 -7.42 -8.13 -3.29
N VAL A 70 -6.89 -8.73 -2.22
CA VAL A 70 -5.65 -8.28 -1.58
C VAL A 70 -4.47 -8.39 -2.54
N VAL A 71 -4.28 -9.55 -3.17
CA VAL A 71 -3.15 -9.80 -4.09
C VAL A 71 -3.23 -8.87 -5.31
N SER A 72 -4.37 -8.87 -6.02
CA SER A 72 -4.53 -8.06 -7.22
C SER A 72 -4.37 -6.56 -6.97
N GLY A 73 -4.98 -6.04 -5.89
CA GLY A 73 -4.83 -4.64 -5.50
C GLY A 73 -3.38 -4.27 -5.17
N SER A 74 -2.68 -5.16 -4.46
CA SER A 74 -1.28 -4.96 -4.06
C SER A 74 -0.33 -4.97 -5.26
N GLU A 75 -0.54 -5.87 -6.23
CA GLU A 75 0.26 -5.94 -7.46
C GLU A 75 0.07 -4.70 -8.33
N LEU A 76 -1.17 -4.27 -8.55
CA LEU A 76 -1.47 -3.07 -9.32
C LEU A 76 -0.87 -1.82 -8.67
N PHE A 77 -1.00 -1.69 -7.35
CA PHE A 77 -0.40 -0.60 -6.59
C PHE A 77 1.12 -0.58 -6.72
N SER A 78 1.75 -1.73 -6.48
CA SER A 78 3.22 -1.88 -6.58
C SER A 78 3.72 -1.53 -7.99
N ARG A 79 3.01 -2.00 -9.02
CA ARG A 79 3.32 -1.65 -10.41
C ARG A 79 3.18 -0.14 -10.66
N PHE A 80 2.15 0.49 -10.12
CA PHE A 80 1.89 1.91 -10.32
C PHE A 80 2.95 2.82 -9.67
N ILE A 81 3.33 2.55 -8.43
CA ILE A 81 4.31 3.37 -7.71
C ILE A 81 5.72 3.21 -8.28
N THR A 82 6.04 2.03 -8.82
CA THR A 82 7.35 1.75 -9.46
C THR A 82 7.43 2.20 -10.91
N LEU A 83 6.32 2.47 -11.59
CA LEU A 83 6.30 2.97 -12.97
C LEU A 83 6.60 4.48 -13.05
N ALA A 84 7.77 4.89 -12.58
CA ALA A 84 8.23 6.27 -12.60
C ALA A 84 9.70 6.38 -13.07
N LYS A 85 10.14 7.61 -13.34
CA LYS A 85 11.55 7.89 -13.65
C LYS A 85 12.30 8.06 -12.34
N PHE A 86 13.27 7.18 -12.10
CA PHE A 86 14.12 7.19 -10.91
C PHE A 86 15.59 7.54 -11.23
N ASP A 87 15.90 7.77 -12.51
CA ASP A 87 17.24 8.13 -12.96
C ASP A 87 17.70 9.40 -12.23
N ASP A 88 18.96 9.38 -11.76
CA ASP A 88 19.60 10.48 -11.01
C ASP A 88 18.87 10.89 -9.71
N LYS A 89 18.14 9.96 -9.07
CA LYS A 89 17.47 10.19 -7.78
C LYS A 89 18.13 9.46 -6.62
N THR A 90 18.20 10.15 -5.49
CA THR A 90 18.48 9.55 -4.18
C THR A 90 17.33 8.65 -3.75
N MET A 91 17.58 7.67 -2.88
CA MET A 91 16.50 6.80 -2.37
C MET A 91 15.43 7.58 -1.59
N ALA A 92 15.80 8.67 -0.92
CA ALA A 92 14.85 9.57 -0.29
C ALA A 92 13.89 10.20 -1.31
N GLU A 93 14.39 10.69 -2.45
CA GLU A 93 13.56 11.22 -3.53
C GLU A 93 12.69 10.12 -4.17
N VAL A 94 13.25 8.93 -4.41
CA VAL A 94 12.50 7.77 -4.92
C VAL A 94 11.32 7.45 -4.01
N ARG A 95 11.56 7.42 -2.69
CA ARG A 95 10.50 7.20 -1.69
C ARG A 95 9.42 8.26 -1.75
N GLN A 96 9.78 9.54 -1.84
CA GLN A 96 8.79 10.62 -1.96
C GLN A 96 7.97 10.53 -3.25
N ILE A 97 8.61 10.17 -4.37
CA ILE A 97 7.92 9.94 -5.64
C ILE A 97 6.93 8.78 -5.51
N MET A 98 7.36 7.64 -4.96
CA MET A 98 6.50 6.47 -4.77
C MET A 98 5.33 6.79 -3.83
N LEU A 99 5.56 7.54 -2.76
CA LEU A 99 4.51 7.99 -1.82
C LEU A 99 3.48 8.90 -2.50
N SER A 100 3.95 9.93 -3.22
CA SER A 100 3.08 10.83 -3.97
C SER A 100 2.22 10.07 -4.98
N ARG A 101 2.84 9.16 -5.75
CA ARG A 101 2.12 8.31 -6.70
C ARG A 101 1.14 7.38 -6.01
N GLY A 102 1.49 6.81 -4.86
CA GLY A 102 0.60 5.93 -4.10
C GLY A 102 -0.65 6.66 -3.61
N LYS A 103 -0.51 7.92 -3.17
CA LYS A 103 -1.64 8.79 -2.80
C LYS A 103 -2.56 9.06 -4.00
N ILE A 104 -1.99 9.42 -5.15
CA ILE A 104 -2.74 9.64 -6.39
C ILE A 104 -3.48 8.38 -6.83
N PHE A 105 -2.86 7.20 -6.70
CA PHE A 105 -3.49 5.93 -7.03
C PHE A 105 -4.72 5.66 -6.16
N LEU A 106 -4.57 5.85 -4.85
CA LEU A 106 -5.66 5.65 -3.89
C LEU A 106 -6.81 6.65 -4.12
N GLU A 107 -6.51 7.92 -4.33
CA GLU A 107 -7.50 8.96 -4.62
C GLU A 107 -8.34 8.60 -5.86
N LYS A 108 -7.68 8.28 -6.98
CA LYS A 108 -8.37 7.86 -8.21
C LYS A 108 -9.24 6.62 -8.01
N LEU A 109 -8.80 5.67 -7.19
CA LEU A 109 -9.55 4.45 -6.92
C LEU A 109 -10.82 4.74 -6.11
N LEU A 110 -10.72 5.63 -5.11
CA LEU A 110 -11.86 6.07 -4.30
C LEU A 110 -12.86 6.87 -5.14
N ASP A 111 -12.38 7.78 -5.98
CA ASP A 111 -13.23 8.57 -6.89
C ASP A 111 -13.95 7.68 -7.89
N SER A 112 -13.27 6.67 -8.42
CA SER A 112 -13.85 5.73 -9.39
C SER A 112 -15.04 4.95 -8.81
N ARG A 113 -15.08 4.74 -7.49
CA ARG A 113 -16.25 4.12 -6.82
C ARG A 113 -17.52 4.95 -7.03
N SER A 114 -17.40 6.28 -6.96
CA SER A 114 -18.53 7.18 -7.22
C SER A 114 -18.97 7.15 -8.69
N VAL A 115 -18.02 7.01 -9.62
CA VAL A 115 -18.28 6.93 -11.06
C VAL A 115 -19.01 5.64 -11.42
N VAL A 116 -18.60 4.50 -10.86
CA VAL A 116 -19.27 3.21 -11.09
C VAL A 116 -20.67 3.22 -10.48
N ALA A 117 -20.85 3.77 -9.28
CA ALA A 117 -22.17 3.91 -8.67
C ALA A 117 -23.12 4.81 -9.49
N HIS A 118 -22.59 5.79 -10.22
CA HIS A 118 -23.39 6.65 -11.10
C HIS A 118 -23.71 6.03 -12.47
N ARG A 119 -23.02 4.95 -12.85
CA ARG A 119 -23.19 4.26 -14.14
C ARG A 119 -23.86 2.88 -14.04
N ALA A 120 -24.17 2.43 -12.83
CA ALA A 120 -24.90 1.19 -12.54
C ALA A 120 -26.42 1.45 -12.48
#